data_AF-A0A811L7Y6-F1
#
_entry.id   AF-A0A811L7Y6-F1
#
_cell.length_a   1.000
_cell.length_b   1.000
_cell.length_c   1.000
_cell.angle_alpha   90.00
_cell.angle_beta   90.00
_cell.angle_gamma   90.00
#
_symmetry.space_group_name_H-M   'P 1'
#
loop_
_entity.id
_entity.type
_entity.pdbx_description
1 polymer ?
#
loop_
_entity_poly.entity_id
_entity_poly.type
_entity_poly.pdbx_seq_one_letter_code
_entity_poly.pdbx_strand_id
1 'polypeptide(L)'
;MIRIGCTARFSSAGTSHTWSIDSLLPAFMFVVVRSQLQHLGAEIRLVADFCPQVRCNGEIAMMFTMLQSAYIQICKEKSNP
;
A
#
# COMPACT_ATOMS: atom_id res chain seq x y z
N MET A 1 -1.05 4.54 17.19
CA MET A 1 -1.74 3.24 17.12
C MET A 1 -2.98 3.41 16.25
N ILE A 2 -2.88 3.18 14.94
CA ILE A 2 -4.00 3.33 14.02
C ILE A 2 -4.92 2.12 14.24
N ARG A 3 -6.07 2.31 14.90
CA ARG A 3 -7.13 1.30 14.99
C ARG A 3 -7.78 1.15 13.61
N ILE A 4 -7.35 0.16 12.84
CA ILE A 4 -8.03 -0.25 11.61
C ILE A 4 -9.23 -1.12 12.02
N GLY A 5 -10.36 -0.49 12.33
CA GLY A 5 -11.61 -1.16 12.71
C GLY A 5 -12.34 -1.88 11.56
N CYS A 6 -11.80 -1.87 10.33
CA CYS A 6 -12.46 -2.40 9.14
C CYS A 6 -11.96 -3.77 8.66
N THR A 7 -11.09 -4.46 9.41
CA THR A 7 -10.62 -5.81 9.02
C THR A 7 -11.75 -6.83 8.93
N ALA A 8 -12.85 -6.64 9.67
CA ALA A 8 -14.04 -7.50 9.61
C ALA A 8 -14.77 -7.47 8.25
N ARG A 9 -14.61 -6.41 7.44
CA ARG A 9 -15.20 -6.40 6.09
C ARG A 9 -14.37 -7.15 5.05
N PHE A 10 -13.08 -7.30 5.30
CA PHE A 10 -12.18 -8.02 4.40
C PHE A 10 -11.97 -9.48 4.83
N SER A 11 -12.38 -9.87 6.04
CA SER A 11 -12.24 -11.22 6.57
C SER A 11 -13.60 -11.79 7.00
N SER A 12 -14.01 -12.88 6.35
CA SER A 12 -15.07 -13.76 6.84
C SER A 12 -14.55 -14.74 7.92
N ALA A 13 -13.23 -14.86 8.07
CA ALA A 13 -12.59 -15.78 9.00
C ALA A 13 -12.14 -15.04 10.27
N GLY A 14 -12.38 -15.63 11.44
CA GLY A 14 -12.12 -15.04 12.75
C GLY A 14 -10.64 -14.73 13.06
N THR A 15 -10.37 -14.50 14.35
CA THR A 15 -9.12 -13.93 14.91
C THR A 15 -7.81 -14.69 14.62
N SER A 16 -7.84 -15.80 13.89
CA SER A 16 -6.67 -16.63 13.52
C SER A 16 -6.42 -16.70 12.01
N HIS A 17 -6.82 -15.66 11.25
CA HIS A 17 -6.58 -15.63 9.80
C HIS A 17 -5.21 -15.01 9.47
N THR A 18 -4.31 -15.82 8.92
CA THR A 18 -3.06 -15.35 8.29
C THR A 18 -3.41 -14.71 6.95
N TRP A 19 -3.29 -13.38 6.87
CA TRP A 19 -3.62 -12.65 5.64
C TRP A 19 -2.59 -12.95 4.56
N SER A 20 -3.06 -13.49 3.42
CA SER A 20 -2.23 -13.49 2.21
C SER A 20 -2.05 -12.05 1.72
N ILE A 21 -0.93 -11.83 1.04
CA ILE A 21 -0.65 -10.57 0.35
C ILE A 21 -1.76 -10.20 -0.65
N ASP A 22 -2.37 -11.19 -1.30
CA ASP A 22 -3.49 -10.99 -2.23
C ASP A 22 -4.75 -10.44 -1.55
N SER A 23 -4.95 -10.79 -0.28
CA SER A 23 -6.07 -10.29 0.52
C SER A 23 -5.77 -8.91 1.12
N LEU A 24 -4.49 -8.61 1.37
CA LEU A 24 -4.05 -7.33 1.93
C LEU A 24 -3.95 -6.22 0.87
N LEU A 25 -3.54 -6.56 -0.35
CA LEU A 25 -3.27 -5.59 -1.41
C LEU A 25 -4.49 -4.71 -1.77
N PRO A 26 -5.73 -5.24 -1.88
CA PRO A 26 -6.92 -4.40 -2.13
C PRO A 26 -7.22 -3.42 -0.99
N ALA A 27 -7.04 -3.86 0.26
CA ALA A 27 -7.22 -3.00 1.42
C ALA A 27 -6.14 -1.91 1.46
N PHE A 28 -4.90 -2.25 1.13
CA PHE A 28 -3.82 -1.29 0.99
C PHE A 28 -4.12 -0.25 -0.11
N MET A 29 -4.55 -0.69 -1.29
CA MET A 29 -4.97 0.19 -2.38
C MET A 29 -6.08 1.16 -1.96
N PHE A 30 -7.10 0.66 -1.27
CA PHE A 30 -8.18 1.48 -0.74
C PHE A 30 -7.66 2.58 0.19
N VAL A 31 -6.75 2.24 1.11
CA VAL A 31 -6.14 3.19 2.04
C VAL A 31 -5.30 4.23 1.29
N VAL A 32 -4.46 3.81 0.34
CA VAL A 32 -3.62 4.73 -0.45
C VAL A 32 -4.48 5.72 -1.23
N VAL A 33 -5.54 5.27 -1.91
CA VAL A 33 -6.45 6.15 -2.66
C VAL A 33 -7.17 7.13 -1.71
N ARG A 34 -7.69 6.64 -0.58
CA ARG A 34 -8.45 7.47 0.37
C ARG A 34 -7.59 8.42 1.18
N SER A 35 -6.29 8.14 1.31
CA SER A 35 -5.35 9.02 2.01
C SER A 35 -5.09 10.34 1.30
N GLN A 36 -5.47 10.47 0.01
CA GLN A 36 -5.36 11.70 -0.78
C GLN A 36 -3.97 12.35 -0.73
N LEU A 37 -2.92 11.52 -0.70
CA LEU A 37 -1.53 11.98 -0.65
C LEU A 37 -1.23 12.88 -1.85
N GLN A 38 -0.98 14.16 -1.55
CA GLN A 38 -0.61 15.14 -2.56
C GLN A 38 0.76 14.78 -3.12
N HIS A 39 0.92 14.91 -4.43
CA HIS A 39 2.19 14.63 -5.12
C HIS A 39 2.79 13.25 -4.77
N LEU A 40 1.96 12.22 -4.63
CA LEU A 40 2.39 10.86 -4.22
C LEU A 40 3.64 10.35 -4.95
N GLY A 41 3.79 10.63 -6.25
CA GLY A 41 4.99 10.24 -7.00
C GLY A 41 6.29 10.92 -6.53
N ALA A 42 6.22 12.18 -6.07
CA ALA A 42 7.36 12.89 -5.49
C ALA A 42 7.73 12.33 -4.12
N GLU A 43 6.74 12.04 -3.28
CA GLU A 43 6.97 11.43 -1.95
C GLU A 43 7.59 10.03 -2.08
N ILE A 44 7.12 9.22 -3.02
CA ILE A 44 7.72 7.90 -3.30
C ILE A 44 9.18 8.04 -3.72
N ARG A 45 9.50 9.03 -4.58
CA ARG A 45 10.89 9.28 -5.01
C ARG A 45 11.76 9.75 -3.84
N LEU A 46 11.24 10.64 -3.00
CA LEU A 46 11.91 11.09 -1.79
C LEU A 46 12.28 9.89 -0.90
N VAL A 47 11.34 8.97 -0.66
CA VAL A 47 11.62 7.76 0.12
C VAL A 47 12.67 6.87 -0.58
N ALA A 48 12.60 6.70 -1.89
CA ALA A 48 13.59 5.90 -2.63
C ALA A 48 15.02 6.47 -2.50
N ASP A 49 15.14 7.80 -2.52
CA ASP A 49 16.42 8.50 -2.55
C ASP A 49 17.04 8.63 -1.15
N PHE A 50 16.21 8.82 -0.11
CA PHE A 50 16.68 9.16 1.24
C PHE A 50 16.52 8.04 2.28
N CYS A 51 15.81 6.94 1.98
CA CYS A 51 15.61 5.84 2.93
C CYS A 51 16.32 4.55 2.46
N PRO A 52 17.62 4.34 2.73
CA PRO A 52 18.35 3.16 2.26
C PRO A 52 17.74 1.82 2.72
N GLN A 53 17.04 1.85 3.86
CA GLN A 53 16.29 0.72 4.42
C GLN A 53 15.23 0.13 3.46
N VAL A 54 14.69 0.90 2.52
CA VAL A 54 13.76 0.35 1.50
C VAL A 54 14.45 -0.53 0.45
N ARG A 55 15.79 -0.54 0.40
CA ARG A 55 16.57 -1.33 -0.55
C ARG A 55 17.13 -2.63 0.06
N CYS A 56 17.31 -2.66 1.38
CA CYS A 56 18.06 -3.73 2.05
C CYS A 56 17.20 -4.61 2.97
N ASN A 57 16.03 -4.15 3.41
CA ASN A 57 15.17 -4.94 4.28
C ASN A 57 14.01 -5.55 3.50
N GLY A 58 13.91 -6.89 3.46
CA GLY A 58 12.98 -7.61 2.59
C GLY A 58 11.51 -7.22 2.75
N GLU A 59 11.03 -7.08 3.99
CA GLU A 59 9.64 -6.70 4.25
C GLU A 59 9.37 -5.24 3.89
N ILE A 60 10.26 -4.32 4.26
CA ILE A 60 10.11 -2.89 3.92
C ILE A 60 10.24 -2.69 2.41
N ALA A 61 11.17 -3.37 1.75
CA ALA A 61 11.33 -3.35 0.30
C ALA A 61 10.08 -3.87 -0.40
N MET A 62 9.46 -4.93 0.12
CA MET A 62 8.21 -5.47 -0.39
C MET A 62 7.05 -4.48 -0.24
N MET A 63 6.88 -3.88 0.94
CA MET A 63 5.85 -2.85 1.16
C MET A 63 6.07 -1.61 0.28
N PHE A 64 7.32 -1.18 0.11
CA PHE A 64 7.66 -0.07 -0.77
C PHE A 64 7.36 -0.38 -2.24
N THR A 65 7.64 -1.61 -2.67
CA THR A 65 7.26 -2.10 -4.01
C THR A 65 5.74 -2.11 -4.19
N MET A 66 4.97 -2.53 -3.18
CA MET A 66 3.50 -2.45 -3.22
C MET A 66 3.01 -1.01 -3.36
N LEU A 67 3.63 -0.05 -2.66
CA LEU A 67 3.30 1.37 -2.78
C LEU A 67 3.61 1.91 -4.18
N GLN A 68 4.74 1.56 -4.77
CA GLN A 68 5.09 1.93 -6.15
C GLN A 68 4.09 1.36 -7.17
N SER A 69 3.73 0.08 -7.01
CA SER A 69 2.73 -0.58 -7.85
C SER A 69 1.36 0.10 -7.74
N ALA A 70 0.95 0.42 -6.51
CA ALA A 70 -0.28 1.14 -6.22
C ALA A 70 -0.34 2.49 -6.94
N TYR A 71 0.73 3.27 -6.86
CA TYR A 71 0.83 4.56 -7.56
C TYR A 71 0.68 4.39 -9.08
N ILE A 72 1.38 3.43 -9.69
CA ILE A 72 1.27 3.15 -11.13
C ILE A 72 -0.17 2.80 -11.50
N GLN A 73 -0.83 1.96 -10.70
CA GLN A 73 -2.21 1.55 -10.96
C GLN A 73 -3.19 2.73 -10.86
N ILE A 74 -3.03 3.61 -9.86
CA ILE A 74 -3.84 4.83 -9.72
C ILE A 74 -3.62 5.76 -10.93
N CYS A 75 -2.38 5.92 -11.39
CA CYS A 75 -2.07 6.70 -12.58
C CYS A 75 -2.71 6.12 -13.86
N LYS A 76 -2.68 4.79 -14.02
CA LYS A 76 -3.34 4.12 -15.15
C LYS A 76 -4.85 4.37 -15.16
N GLU A 77 -5.51 4.20 -14.01
CA GLU A 77 -6.95 4.43 -13.90
C GLU A 77 -7.31 5.90 -14.18
N LYS A 78 -6.50 6.85 -13.72
CA LYS A 78 -6.68 8.27 -14.00
C LYS A 78 -6.48 8.62 -15.48
N SER A 79 -5.66 7.85 -16.20
CA SER A 79 -5.39 8.03 -17.62
C SER A 79 -6.36 7.29 -18.53
N ASN A 80 -7.23 6.44 -17.97
CA ASN A 80 -8.28 5.75 -18.72
C ASN A 80 -9.42 6.76 -18.96
N PRO A 81 -9.78 7.07 -20.23
CA PRO A 81 -10.77 8.09 -20.57
C PRO A 81 -12.20 7.75 -20.12
#